data_AF-A0A7S2S2C3-F1
#
_entry.id   AF-A0A7S2S2C3-F1
#
_cell.length_a   1.000
_cell.length_b   1.000
_cell.length_c   1.000
_cell.angle_alpha   90.00
_cell.angle_beta   90.00
_cell.angle_gamma   90.00
#
_symmetry.space_group_name_H-M   'P 1'
#
loop_
_entity.id
_entity.type
_entity.pdbx_description
1 polymer ?
#
loop_
_entity_poly.entity_id
_entity_poly.type
_entity_poly.pdbx_seq_one_letter_code
_entity_poly.pdbx_strand_id
1 'polypeptide(L)'
;MKAPESVLKKQASQAKIASDALAASRAAKQKKRADKKEFFESAEKYAAEYATAEKEAIDNRRAAKANGGFYVPAEPKLAIVIRIRGIIGVSPKAKKVMQLFRLRQIHNATFVKLNE
;
A
#
# COMPACT_ATOMS: atom_id res chain seq x y z
N MET A 1 26.24 1.31 -53.63
CA MET A 1 26.94 0.19 -52.98
C MET A 1 25.91 -0.73 -52.33
N LYS A 2 25.97 -2.03 -52.60
CA LYS A 2 25.04 -3.02 -52.02
C LYS A 2 25.42 -3.21 -50.54
N ALA A 3 24.49 -3.00 -49.62
CA ALA A 3 24.76 -3.14 -48.19
C ALA A 3 25.16 -4.59 -47.86
N PRO A 4 26.12 -4.82 -46.94
CA PRO A 4 26.54 -6.17 -46.56
C PRO A 4 25.35 -6.98 -45.99
N GLU A 5 25.29 -8.28 -46.29
CA GLU A 5 24.20 -9.16 -45.81
C GLU A 5 24.06 -9.17 -44.28
N SER A 6 25.17 -9.01 -43.56
CA SER A 6 25.18 -8.90 -42.09
C SER A 6 24.40 -7.68 -41.59
N VAL A 7 24.46 -6.55 -42.31
CA VAL A 7 23.74 -5.32 -41.99
C VAL A 7 22.23 -5.50 -42.23
N LEU A 8 21.86 -6.14 -43.35
CA LEU A 8 20.45 -6.44 -43.67
C LEU A 8 19.81 -7.38 -42.63
N LYS A 9 20.53 -8.43 -42.19
CA LYS A 9 20.06 -9.32 -41.11
C LYS A 9 19.89 -8.57 -39.79
N LYS A 10 20.82 -7.68 -39.44
CA LYS A 10 20.73 -6.85 -38.23
C LYS A 10 19.55 -5.89 -38.27
N GLN A 11 19.29 -5.24 -39.40
CA GLN A 11 18.15 -4.33 -39.58
C GLN A 11 16.81 -5.07 -39.45
N ALA A 12 16.68 -6.27 -40.04
CA ALA A 12 15.47 -7.09 -39.90
C ALA A 12 15.21 -7.50 -38.44
N SER A 13 16.25 -7.90 -37.71
CA SER A 13 16.13 -8.23 -36.28
C SER A 13 15.75 -7.02 -35.43
N GLN A 14 16.37 -5.85 -35.68
CA GLN A 14 16.03 -4.61 -34.96
C GLN A 14 14.59 -4.14 -35.24
N ALA A 15 14.12 -4.29 -36.48
CA ALA A 15 12.73 -3.97 -36.84
C ALA A 15 11.73 -4.86 -36.10
N LYS A 16 12.01 -6.17 -35.96
CA LYS A 16 11.18 -7.09 -35.17
C LYS A 16 11.15 -6.69 -33.70
N ILE A 17 12.32 -6.48 -33.08
CA ILE A 17 12.44 -6.04 -31.68
C ILE A 17 11.68 -4.73 -31.45
N ALA A 18 11.81 -3.76 -32.36
CA ALA A 18 11.10 -2.49 -32.27
C ALA A 18 9.58 -2.68 -32.38
N SER A 19 9.11 -3.56 -33.27
CA SER A 19 7.67 -3.87 -33.40
C SER A 19 7.11 -4.56 -32.17
N ASP A 20 7.84 -5.51 -31.58
CA ASP A 20 7.45 -6.21 -30.37
C ASP A 20 7.44 -5.26 -29.16
N ALA A 21 8.44 -4.39 -29.05
CA ALA A 21 8.49 -3.36 -28.00
C ALA A 21 7.33 -2.36 -28.13
N LEU A 22 6.96 -1.96 -29.35
CA LEU A 22 5.81 -1.11 -29.61
C LEU A 22 4.49 -1.80 -29.23
N ALA A 23 4.34 -3.09 -29.57
CA ALA A 23 3.17 -3.88 -29.19
C ALA A 23 3.06 -4.03 -27.67
N ALA A 24 4.16 -4.36 -26.99
CA ALA A 24 4.22 -4.47 -25.53
C ALA A 24 3.91 -3.13 -24.84
N SER A 25 4.43 -2.01 -25.38
CA SER A 25 4.13 -0.66 -24.86
C SER A 25 2.66 -0.30 -25.02
N ARG A 26 2.04 -0.64 -26.16
CA ARG A 26 0.59 -0.42 -26.39
C ARG A 26 -0.25 -1.27 -25.43
N ALA A 27 0.08 -2.54 -25.25
CA ALA A 27 -0.60 -3.43 -24.31
C ALA A 27 -0.48 -2.94 -22.86
N ALA A 28 0.73 -2.55 -22.42
CA ALA A 28 0.96 -1.98 -21.10
C ALA A 28 0.18 -0.67 -20.88
N LYS A 29 0.07 0.17 -21.92
CA LYS A 29 -0.72 1.42 -21.86
C LYS A 29 -2.22 1.15 -21.74
N GLN A 30 -2.73 0.14 -22.45
CA GLN A 30 -4.13 -0.29 -22.32
C GLN A 30 -4.40 -0.86 -20.93
N LYS A 31 -3.52 -1.74 -20.41
CA LYS A 31 -3.64 -2.28 -19.05
C LYS A 31 -3.63 -1.18 -17.99
N LYS A 32 -2.67 -0.25 -18.03
CA LYS A 32 -2.65 0.90 -17.12
C LYS A 32 -3.92 1.75 -17.15
N ARG A 33 -4.56 1.87 -18.31
CA ARG A 33 -5.84 2.59 -18.44
C ARG A 33 -6.99 1.81 -17.82
N ALA A 34 -7.00 0.49 -17.94
CA ALA A 34 -7.99 -0.37 -17.28
C ALA A 34 -7.79 -0.36 -15.77
N ASP A 35 -6.57 -0.64 -15.28
CA ASP A 35 -6.22 -0.64 -13.86
C ASP A 35 -6.57 0.70 -13.20
N LYS A 36 -6.34 1.83 -13.89
CA LYS A 36 -6.70 3.15 -13.36
C LYS A 36 -8.19 3.27 -13.09
N LYS A 37 -9.06 2.79 -13.99
CA LYS A 37 -10.52 2.84 -13.78
C LYS A 37 -10.93 2.03 -12.56
N GLU A 38 -10.40 0.82 -12.43
CA GLU A 38 -10.65 -0.07 -11.29
C GLU A 38 -10.19 0.56 -9.96
N PHE A 39 -9.05 1.25 -9.95
CA PHE A 39 -8.56 1.95 -8.75
C PHE A 39 -9.45 3.12 -8.33
N PHE A 40 -10.05 3.85 -9.29
CA PHE A 40 -11.00 4.91 -8.96
C PHE A 40 -12.29 4.34 -8.37
N GLU A 41 -12.87 3.33 -9.01
CA GLU A 41 -14.09 2.67 -8.51
C GLU A 41 -13.86 2.06 -7.12
N SER A 42 -12.70 1.43 -6.89
CA SER A 42 -12.33 0.88 -5.59
C SER A 42 -12.14 1.98 -4.53
N ALA A 43 -11.53 3.11 -4.88
CA ALA A 43 -11.33 4.22 -3.94
C ALA A 43 -12.68 4.82 -3.49
N GLU A 44 -13.63 5.00 -4.41
CA GLU A 44 -14.98 5.48 -4.09
C GLU A 44 -15.71 4.51 -3.15
N LYS A 45 -15.61 3.21 -3.43
CA LYS A 45 -16.17 2.16 -2.58
C LYS A 45 -15.63 2.23 -1.14
N TYR A 46 -14.30 2.29 -0.98
CA TYR A 46 -13.69 2.34 0.35
C TYR A 46 -14.01 3.64 1.09
N ALA A 47 -14.07 4.78 0.38
CA ALA A 47 -14.48 6.05 0.99
C ALA A 47 -15.91 5.99 1.54
N ALA A 48 -16.84 5.39 0.78
CA ALA A 48 -18.21 5.19 1.24
C ALA A 48 -18.26 4.26 2.47
N GLU A 49 -17.51 3.15 2.45
CA GLU A 49 -17.43 2.18 3.55
C GLU A 49 -16.92 2.81 4.86
N TYR A 50 -15.86 3.64 4.79
CA TYR A 50 -15.35 4.34 5.97
C TYR A 50 -16.34 5.38 6.51
N ALA A 51 -17.02 6.11 5.62
CA ALA A 51 -18.02 7.10 6.01
C ALA A 51 -19.26 6.45 6.65
N THR A 52 -19.71 5.30 6.15
CA THR A 52 -20.82 4.55 6.77
C THR A 52 -20.42 4.01 8.14
N ALA A 53 -19.22 3.42 8.25
CA ALA A 53 -18.75 2.87 9.53
C ALA A 53 -18.61 3.95 10.63
N GLU A 54 -18.14 5.16 10.27
CA GLU A 54 -18.05 6.27 11.22
C GLU A 54 -19.44 6.74 11.68
N LYS A 55 -20.39 6.89 10.75
CA LYS A 55 -21.78 7.27 11.06
C LYS A 55 -22.44 6.24 11.97
N GLU A 56 -22.32 4.95 11.66
CA GLU A 56 -22.86 3.87 12.47
C GLU A 56 -22.32 3.89 13.90
N ALA A 57 -21.01 4.12 14.07
CA ALA A 57 -20.40 4.23 15.41
C ALA A 57 -20.97 5.42 16.21
N ILE A 58 -21.22 6.55 15.54
CA ILE A 58 -21.83 7.74 16.17
C ILE A 58 -23.30 7.49 16.53
N ASP A 59 -24.07 6.89 15.62
CA ASP A 59 -25.49 6.62 15.83
C ASP A 59 -25.70 5.57 16.93
N ASN A 60 -24.89 4.52 16.97
CA ASN A 60 -24.89 3.54 18.07
C ASN A 60 -24.59 4.20 19.42
N ARG A 61 -23.62 5.12 19.46
CA ARG A 61 -23.32 5.89 20.68
C ARG A 61 -24.49 6.77 21.11
N ARG A 62 -25.19 7.41 20.17
CA ARG A 62 -26.38 8.25 20.45
C ARG A 62 -27.56 7.41 20.92
N ALA A 63 -27.83 6.29 20.27
CA ALA A 63 -28.91 5.37 20.63
C ALA A 63 -28.70 4.78 22.03
N ALA A 64 -27.47 4.35 22.34
CA ALA A 64 -27.13 3.89 23.69
C ALA A 64 -27.37 4.98 24.73
N LYS A 65 -26.92 6.22 24.47
CA LYS A 65 -27.13 7.36 25.37
C LYS A 65 -28.62 7.68 25.56
N ALA A 66 -29.43 7.63 24.51
CA ALA A 66 -30.87 7.88 24.57
C ALA A 66 -31.60 6.81 25.42
N ASN A 67 -31.16 5.55 25.32
CA ASN A 67 -31.70 4.43 26.09
C ASN A 67 -31.14 4.34 27.52
N GLY A 68 -30.31 5.30 27.96
CA GLY A 68 -29.67 5.31 29.28
C GLY A 68 -28.53 4.29 29.46
N GLY A 69 -28.04 3.69 28.38
CA GLY A 69 -26.92 2.75 28.37
C GLY A 69 -25.60 3.32 27.85
N PHE A 70 -24.57 2.48 27.79
CA PHE A 70 -23.24 2.83 27.30
C PHE A 70 -22.87 2.03 26.06
N TYR A 71 -22.30 2.70 25.06
CA TYR A 71 -21.74 2.04 23.87
C TYR A 71 -20.23 1.84 24.05
N VAL A 72 -19.78 0.59 24.04
CA VAL A 72 -18.36 0.23 24.09
C VAL A 72 -17.88 -0.02 22.65
N PRO A 73 -16.97 0.82 22.11
CA PRO A 73 -16.44 0.61 20.76
C PRO A 73 -15.49 -0.60 20.72
N ALA A 74 -15.31 -1.17 19.54
CA ALA A 74 -14.35 -2.25 19.34
C ALA A 74 -12.91 -1.79 19.59
N GLU A 75 -12.09 -2.67 20.17
CA GLU A 75 -10.68 -2.39 20.40
C GLU A 75 -9.90 -2.25 19.07
N PRO A 76 -8.90 -1.35 19.01
CA PRO A 76 -8.13 -1.13 17.79
C PRO A 76 -7.30 -2.37 17.45
N LYS A 77 -7.34 -2.80 16.18
CA LYS A 77 -6.58 -3.97 15.68
C LYS A 77 -5.19 -3.63 15.17
N LEU A 78 -4.87 -2.35 15.01
CA LEU A 78 -3.64 -1.86 14.39
C LEU A 78 -3.07 -0.69 15.19
N ALA A 79 -1.77 -0.71 15.43
CA ALA A 79 -1.03 0.38 16.07
C ALA A 79 0.07 0.91 15.15
N ILE A 80 0.33 2.21 15.24
CA ILE A 80 1.54 2.84 14.70
C ILE A 80 2.55 2.95 15.85
N VAL A 81 3.70 2.29 15.71
CA VAL A 81 4.76 2.32 16.72
C VAL A 81 5.91 3.18 16.22
N ILE A 82 6.28 4.20 16.98
CA ILE A 82 7.35 5.14 16.66
C ILE A 82 8.51 4.99 17.64
N ARG A 83 9.73 4.91 17.13
CA ARG A 83 10.94 4.87 17.98
C ARG A 83 11.32 6.27 18.44
N ILE A 84 11.13 6.54 19.74
CA ILE A 84 11.45 7.84 20.35
C ILE A 84 12.88 7.95 20.90
N ARG A 85 13.52 6.82 21.23
CA ARG A 85 14.88 6.80 21.80
C ARG A 85 15.92 6.33 20.79
N GLY A 86 17.12 6.90 20.88
CA GLY A 86 18.30 6.50 20.12
C GLY A 86 18.81 5.09 20.45
N ILE A 87 20.00 4.76 19.94
CA ILE A 87 20.59 3.41 20.05
C ILE A 87 21.40 3.22 21.35
N ILE A 88 21.95 4.30 21.89
CA ILE A 88 22.82 4.30 23.07
C ILE A 88 21.98 4.08 24.35
N GLY A 89 22.48 3.23 25.25
CA GLY A 89 21.86 2.99 26.56
C GLY A 89 20.59 2.12 26.52
N VAL A 90 20.38 1.34 25.45
CA VAL A 90 19.24 0.42 25.34
C VAL A 90 19.68 -0.99 25.75
N SER A 91 18.89 -1.64 26.62
CA SER A 91 19.17 -3.01 27.06
C SER A 91 19.16 -4.00 25.87
N PRO A 92 19.95 -5.09 25.92
CA PRO A 92 20.01 -6.07 24.82
C PRO A 92 18.64 -6.64 24.44
N LYS A 93 17.76 -6.89 25.43
CA LYS A 93 16.39 -7.38 25.21
C LYS A 93 15.53 -6.35 24.44
N ALA A 94 15.49 -5.11 24.91
CA ALA A 94 14.73 -4.05 24.23
C ALA A 94 15.27 -3.76 22.82
N LYS A 95 16.61 -3.76 22.66
CA LYS A 95 17.27 -3.62 21.36
C LYS A 95 16.84 -4.71 20.38
N LYS A 96 16.70 -5.96 20.84
CA LYS A 96 16.27 -7.07 19.99
C LYS A 96 14.79 -6.94 19.59
N VAL A 97 13.91 -6.54 20.51
CA VAL A 97 12.48 -6.30 20.20
C VAL A 97 12.32 -5.20 19.14
N MET A 98 13.04 -4.09 19.28
CA MET A 98 13.04 -3.02 18.28
C MET A 98 13.51 -3.50 16.89
N GLN A 99 14.49 -4.40 16.84
CA GLN A 99 14.94 -4.98 15.57
C GLN A 99 13.85 -5.84 14.91
N LEU A 100 13.06 -6.60 15.69
CA LEU A 100 11.95 -7.41 15.18
C LEU A 100 10.84 -6.53 14.59
N PHE A 101 10.53 -5.40 15.24
CA PHE A 101 9.61 -4.39 14.71
C PHE A 101 10.20 -3.52 13.58
N ARG A 102 11.44 -3.78 13.16
CA ARG A 102 12.19 -3.02 12.13
C ARG A 102 12.45 -1.54 12.50
N LEU A 103 12.40 -1.22 13.79
CA LEU A 103 12.64 0.11 14.35
C LEU A 103 14.12 0.33 14.68
N ARG A 104 14.97 0.44 13.64
CA ARG A 104 16.44 0.51 13.81
C ARG A 104 16.99 1.90 14.15
N GLN A 105 16.33 2.95 13.68
CA GLN A 105 16.72 4.34 13.89
C GLN A 105 15.64 5.11 14.63
N ILE A 106 16.02 6.26 15.20
CA ILE A 106 15.09 7.19 15.85
C ILE A 106 14.11 7.74 14.81
N HIS A 107 12.88 8.03 15.23
CA HIS A 107 11.78 8.52 14.38
C HIS A 107 11.31 7.57 13.27
N ASN A 108 11.79 6.32 13.25
CA ASN A 108 11.17 5.29 12.42
C ASN A 108 9.79 4.94 12.96
N ALA A 109 8.84 4.73 12.05
CA ALA A 109 7.48 4.29 12.34
C ALA A 109 7.16 2.98 11.61
N THR A 110 6.51 2.04 12.28
CA THR A 110 5.99 0.81 11.66
C THR A 110 4.58 0.50 12.12
N PHE A 111 3.76 -0.01 11.21
CA PHE A 111 2.45 -0.56 11.52
C PHE A 111 2.61 -1.95 12.14
N VAL A 112 1.97 -2.17 13.29
CA VAL A 112 1.98 -3.45 14.01
C VAL A 112 0.54 -3.87 14.28
N LYS A 113 0.21 -5.11 13.91
CA LYS A 113 -1.08 -5.72 14.27
C LYS A 113 -1.12 -5.93 15.78
N LEU A 114 -2.19 -5.50 16.42
CA LEU A 114 -2.45 -5.82 17.82
C LEU A 114 -3.14 -7.17 17.87
N ASN A 115 -2.52 -8.08 18.61
CA ASN A 115 -2.98 -9.44 18.85
C ASN A 115 -3.00 -9.67 20.36
N GLU A 116 -3.96 -10.48 20.80
CA GLU A 116 -3.98 -11.07 22.14
C GLU A 116 -2.79 -12.02 22.35
#